data_AF-A0A505HQ88-F1
#
_entry.id   AF-A0A505HQ88-F1
#
_cell.length_a   1.000
_cell.length_b   1.000
_cell.length_c   1.000
_cell.angle_alpha   90.00
_cell.angle_beta   90.00
_cell.angle_gamma   90.00
#
_symmetry.space_group_name_H-M   'P 1'
#
loop_
_entity.id
_entity.type
_entity.pdbx_description
1 polymer ?
#
loop_
_entity_poly.entity_id
_entity_poly.type
_entity_poly.pdbx_seq_one_letter_code
_entity_poly.pdbx_strand_id
1 'polypeptide(L)'
;MSYDLIFVPRGDDQSWEDALEAAAEADSDECPRAEAWNGIVAAARQVLGEVSVFEGADNYELTHEPTGVQVSYYADEVSVTVPYWYRGGDARAVVAAVHRLGAVVEAVTGLSGYDPQVELPLAEAAARPELAVAAFDEVAESFARRGISSPSNG
;
A
#
# COMPACT_ATOMS: atom_id res chain seq x y z
N MET A 1 13.34 -0.64 2.89
CA MET A 1 12.61 0.63 2.95
C MET A 1 11.67 0.65 1.77
N SER A 2 10.38 0.73 2.05
CA SER A 2 9.27 0.83 1.11
C SER A 2 8.42 2.03 1.48
N TYR A 3 7.64 2.49 0.52
CA TYR A 3 6.48 3.32 0.73
C TYR A 3 5.31 2.39 0.99
N ASP A 4 4.54 2.64 2.03
CA ASP A 4 3.55 1.70 2.55
C ASP A 4 2.23 2.45 2.73
N LEU A 5 1.12 1.83 2.32
CA LEU A 5 -0.21 2.21 2.77
C LEU A 5 -0.73 1.13 3.70
N ILE A 6 -1.27 1.54 4.84
CA ILE A 6 -1.77 0.63 5.88
C ILE A 6 -3.27 0.83 6.00
N PHE A 7 -4.02 -0.27 6.08
CA PHE A 7 -5.47 -0.26 6.21
C PHE A 7 -5.87 -1.09 7.42
N VAL A 8 -6.57 -0.48 8.37
CA VAL A 8 -6.97 -1.12 9.63
C VAL A 8 -8.40 -0.73 10.02
N PRO A 9 -9.07 -1.51 10.89
CA PRO A 9 -10.32 -1.11 11.50
C PRO A 9 -10.11 0.16 12.30
N ARG A 10 -10.94 1.16 12.06
CA ARG A 10 -10.84 2.45 12.73
C ARG A 10 -12.23 3.03 12.96
N GLY A 11 -12.53 3.37 14.20
CA GLY A 11 -13.72 4.15 14.53
C GLY A 11 -13.54 5.64 14.22
N ASP A 12 -14.63 6.34 13.91
CA ASP A 12 -14.61 7.78 13.56
C ASP A 12 -13.92 8.66 14.60
N ASP A 13 -14.06 8.32 15.89
CA ASP A 13 -13.50 9.05 17.03
C ASP A 13 -12.15 8.49 17.54
N GLN A 14 -11.66 7.39 16.97
CA GLN A 14 -10.40 6.76 17.38
C GLN A 14 -9.20 7.58 16.90
N SER A 15 -8.02 7.50 17.52
CA SER A 15 -6.78 8.08 16.93
C SER A 15 -6.07 7.08 16.02
N TRP A 16 -5.25 7.54 15.05
CA TRP A 16 -4.57 6.62 14.14
C TRP A 16 -3.54 5.76 14.86
N GLU A 17 -2.85 6.35 15.85
CA GLU A 17 -1.94 5.63 16.73
C GLU A 17 -2.65 4.48 17.45
N ASP A 18 -3.80 4.75 18.07
CA ASP A 18 -4.58 3.71 18.76
C ASP A 18 -5.12 2.64 17.79
N ALA A 19 -5.49 3.01 16.56
CA ALA A 19 -5.99 2.07 15.56
C ALA A 19 -4.88 1.14 15.05
N LEU A 20 -3.69 1.68 14.80
CA LEU A 20 -2.53 0.91 14.37
C LEU A 20 -2.02 0.00 15.48
N GLU A 21 -1.97 0.49 16.73
CA GLU A 21 -1.57 -0.34 17.87
C GLU A 21 -2.57 -1.49 18.07
N ALA A 22 -3.88 -1.21 18.02
CA ALA A 22 -4.90 -2.24 18.16
C ALA A 22 -4.82 -3.31 17.06
N ALA A 23 -4.51 -2.94 15.82
CA ALA A 23 -4.28 -3.88 14.73
C ALA A 23 -2.99 -4.69 14.93
N ALA A 24 -1.91 -4.07 15.43
CA ALA A 24 -0.66 -4.78 15.71
C ALA A 24 -0.78 -5.78 16.87
N GLU A 25 -1.65 -5.50 17.84
CA GLU A 25 -1.97 -6.41 18.96
C GLU A 25 -3.01 -7.48 18.58
N ALA A 26 -3.71 -7.33 17.46
CA ALA A 26 -4.70 -8.29 17.00
C ALA A 26 -4.02 -9.55 16.46
N ASP A 27 -4.05 -10.61 17.26
CA ASP A 27 -3.63 -11.95 16.84
C ASP A 27 -4.86 -12.69 16.27
N SER A 28 -5.07 -12.55 14.97
CA SER A 28 -6.18 -13.17 14.26
C SER A 28 -5.67 -14.27 13.33
N ASP A 29 -5.96 -15.52 13.70
CA ASP A 29 -5.80 -16.68 12.82
C ASP A 29 -6.96 -16.79 11.80
N GLU A 30 -7.83 -15.76 11.69
CA GLU A 30 -8.94 -15.79 10.75
C GLU A 30 -8.47 -15.51 9.32
N CYS A 31 -9.03 -16.26 8.36
CA CYS A 31 -8.75 -16.02 6.96
C CYS A 31 -9.54 -14.78 6.48
N PRO A 32 -8.90 -13.85 5.75
CA PRO A 32 -9.57 -12.69 5.19
C PRO A 32 -10.72 -13.05 4.23
N ARG A 33 -11.65 -12.11 4.03
CA ARG A 33 -12.84 -12.34 3.20
C ARG A 33 -12.47 -12.52 1.72
N ALA A 34 -12.72 -13.70 1.18
CA ALA A 34 -12.42 -14.04 -0.21
C ALA A 34 -13.14 -13.13 -1.22
N GLU A 35 -14.34 -12.62 -0.92
CA GLU A 35 -15.04 -11.68 -1.82
C GLU A 35 -14.31 -10.33 -1.91
N ALA A 36 -13.80 -9.82 -0.79
CA ALA A 36 -13.00 -8.61 -0.77
C ALA A 36 -11.69 -8.81 -1.52
N TRP A 37 -11.04 -9.97 -1.32
CA TRP A 37 -9.82 -10.34 -2.05
C TRP A 37 -10.00 -10.35 -3.56
N ASN A 38 -11.08 -10.98 -4.05
CA ASN A 38 -11.40 -10.99 -5.47
C ASN A 38 -11.59 -9.58 -6.03
N GLY A 39 -12.18 -8.67 -5.25
CA GLY A 39 -12.31 -7.25 -5.60
C GLY A 39 -10.94 -6.56 -5.72
N ILE A 40 -10.05 -6.78 -4.76
CA ILE A 40 -8.68 -6.24 -4.76
C ILE A 40 -7.91 -6.75 -5.98
N VAL A 41 -7.91 -8.06 -6.25
CA VAL A 41 -7.19 -8.66 -7.39
C VAL A 41 -7.72 -8.12 -8.72
N ALA A 42 -9.04 -7.98 -8.88
CA ALA A 42 -9.62 -7.43 -10.09
C ALA A 42 -9.19 -5.98 -10.32
N ALA A 43 -9.18 -5.15 -9.28
CA ALA A 43 -8.73 -3.77 -9.35
C ALA A 43 -7.22 -3.66 -9.59
N ALA A 44 -6.40 -4.46 -8.91
CA ALA A 44 -4.96 -4.53 -9.14
C ALA A 44 -4.68 -4.87 -10.60
N ARG A 45 -5.41 -5.83 -11.19
CA ARG A 45 -5.27 -6.18 -12.61
C ARG A 45 -5.66 -5.05 -13.55
N GLN A 46 -6.69 -4.28 -13.20
CA GLN A 46 -7.12 -3.14 -14.00
C GLN A 46 -6.12 -1.96 -13.94
N VAL A 47 -5.48 -1.76 -12.78
CA VAL A 47 -4.59 -0.62 -12.53
C VAL A 47 -3.16 -0.91 -12.97
N LEU A 48 -2.64 -2.10 -12.68
CA LEU A 48 -1.23 -2.46 -12.84
C LEU A 48 -0.99 -3.39 -14.04
N GLY A 49 -1.97 -4.20 -14.42
CA GLY A 49 -1.82 -5.25 -15.43
C GLY A 49 -1.75 -6.65 -14.81
N GLU A 50 -1.04 -7.58 -15.44
CA GLU A 50 -0.96 -8.95 -14.91
C GLU A 50 -0.25 -9.00 -13.56
N VAL A 51 -0.86 -9.63 -12.55
CA VAL A 51 -0.30 -9.76 -11.19
C VAL A 51 -0.21 -11.23 -10.79
N SER A 52 0.85 -11.58 -10.06
CA SER A 52 0.97 -12.86 -9.38
C SER A 52 0.16 -12.85 -8.10
N VAL A 53 -0.58 -13.93 -7.83
CA VAL A 53 -1.43 -14.09 -6.64
C VAL A 53 -0.97 -15.30 -5.85
N PHE A 54 -0.89 -15.16 -4.53
CA PHE A 54 -0.66 -16.22 -3.58
C PHE A 54 -1.82 -16.27 -2.57
N GLU A 55 -2.35 -17.47 -2.35
CA GLU A 55 -3.44 -17.69 -1.38
C GLU A 55 -2.92 -18.62 -0.28
N GLY A 56 -2.63 -18.03 0.89
CA GLY A 56 -2.20 -18.74 2.09
C GLY A 56 -3.39 -19.21 2.93
N ALA A 57 -3.07 -19.88 4.05
CA ALA A 57 -4.08 -20.29 5.02
C ALA A 57 -4.71 -19.08 5.74
N ASP A 58 -3.84 -18.13 6.13
CA ASP A 58 -4.22 -17.05 7.04
C ASP A 58 -4.15 -15.67 6.34
N ASN A 59 -3.64 -15.63 5.10
CA ASN A 59 -3.48 -14.38 4.36
C ASN A 59 -3.51 -14.58 2.84
N TYR A 60 -3.79 -13.50 2.13
CA TYR A 60 -3.68 -13.42 0.69
C TYR A 60 -2.64 -12.39 0.28
N GLU A 61 -1.91 -12.67 -0.79
CA GLU A 61 -0.90 -11.75 -1.32
C GLU A 61 -1.02 -11.61 -2.84
N LEU A 62 -0.72 -10.42 -3.33
CA LEU A 62 -0.49 -10.21 -4.74
C LEU A 62 0.76 -9.38 -4.93
N THR A 63 1.48 -9.67 -6.01
CA THR A 63 2.68 -8.96 -6.39
C THR A 63 2.59 -8.58 -7.86
N HIS A 64 2.92 -7.33 -8.16
CA HIS A 64 3.14 -6.86 -9.52
C HIS A 64 4.65 -6.70 -9.73
N GLU A 65 5.29 -7.71 -10.31
CA GLU A 65 6.76 -7.76 -10.46
C GLU A 65 7.36 -6.54 -11.18
N PRO A 66 6.74 -6.00 -12.27
CA PRO A 66 7.29 -4.83 -12.95
C PRO A 66 7.37 -3.59 -12.08
N THR A 67 6.41 -3.42 -11.15
CA THR A 67 6.43 -2.25 -10.24
C THR A 67 6.97 -2.54 -8.85
N GLY A 68 7.15 -3.81 -8.50
CA GLY A 68 7.40 -4.25 -7.13
C GLY A 68 6.26 -3.93 -6.16
N VAL A 69 5.08 -3.56 -6.65
CA VAL A 69 3.91 -3.30 -5.79
C VAL A 69 3.47 -4.63 -5.21
N GLN A 70 3.33 -4.70 -3.90
CA GLN A 70 2.83 -5.87 -3.20
C GLN A 70 1.63 -5.47 -2.33
N VAL A 71 0.57 -6.29 -2.34
CA VAL A 71 -0.53 -6.19 -1.39
C VAL A 71 -0.54 -7.43 -0.53
N SER A 72 -0.60 -7.26 0.77
CA SER A 72 -0.83 -8.34 1.74
C SER A 72 -2.14 -8.08 2.46
N TYR A 73 -3.04 -9.05 2.45
CA TYR A 73 -4.34 -8.99 3.11
C TYR A 73 -4.41 -10.05 4.20
N TYR A 74 -4.62 -9.62 5.44
CA TYR A 74 -4.90 -10.39 6.64
C TYR A 74 -6.32 -10.07 7.13
N ALA A 75 -6.85 -10.81 8.11
CA ALA A 75 -8.22 -10.62 8.61
C ALA A 75 -8.57 -9.13 8.88
N ASP A 76 -7.70 -8.47 9.65
CA ASP A 76 -7.91 -7.13 10.18
C ASP A 76 -6.90 -6.11 9.64
N GLU A 77 -6.11 -6.45 8.63
CA GLU A 77 -5.14 -5.54 8.05
C GLU A 77 -4.98 -5.76 6.56
N VAL A 78 -4.89 -4.68 5.79
CA VAL A 78 -4.27 -4.71 4.47
C VAL A 78 -3.05 -3.81 4.50
N SER A 79 -1.97 -4.24 3.87
CA SER A 79 -0.83 -3.39 3.55
C SER A 79 -0.59 -3.38 2.05
N VAL A 80 -0.28 -2.20 1.50
CA VAL A 80 0.19 -2.03 0.12
C VAL A 80 1.57 -1.44 0.19
N THR A 81 2.58 -2.16 -0.31
CA THR A 81 3.98 -1.75 -0.24
C THR A 81 4.53 -1.52 -1.64
N VAL A 82 5.39 -0.51 -1.75
CA VAL A 82 6.07 -0.13 -2.99
C VAL A 82 7.52 0.18 -2.69
N PRO A 83 8.47 -0.42 -3.41
CA PRO A 83 9.87 -0.07 -3.22
C PRO A 83 10.18 1.34 -3.72
N TYR A 84 11.14 2.02 -3.09
CA TYR A 84 11.63 3.36 -3.50
C TYR A 84 12.51 3.31 -4.76
N TRP A 85 11.95 2.76 -5.82
CA TRP A 85 12.56 2.56 -7.13
C TRP A 85 12.37 3.77 -8.04
N TYR A 86 11.33 4.55 -7.80
CA TYR A 86 10.86 5.58 -8.71
C TYR A 86 11.30 6.98 -8.29
N ARG A 87 11.36 7.88 -9.27
CA ARG A 87 11.61 9.31 -9.07
C ARG A 87 10.73 10.15 -9.98
N GLY A 88 10.46 11.38 -9.59
CA GLY A 88 9.78 12.39 -10.42
C GLY A 88 8.50 11.88 -11.10
N GLY A 89 8.50 11.83 -12.44
CA GLY A 89 7.32 11.43 -13.22
C GLY A 89 6.89 9.98 -12.97
N ASP A 90 7.84 9.05 -12.83
CA ASP A 90 7.54 7.64 -12.58
C ASP A 90 7.05 7.43 -11.14
N ALA A 91 7.60 8.19 -10.18
CA ALA A 91 7.10 8.20 -8.80
C ALA A 91 5.64 8.68 -8.75
N ARG A 92 5.31 9.71 -9.53
CA ARG A 92 3.92 10.19 -9.64
C ARG A 92 3.00 9.12 -10.22
N ALA A 93 3.45 8.37 -11.21
CA ALA A 93 2.65 7.31 -11.81
C ALA A 93 2.38 6.16 -10.83
N VAL A 94 3.40 5.70 -10.10
CA VAL A 94 3.23 4.60 -9.13
C VAL A 94 2.38 5.04 -7.93
N VAL A 95 2.58 6.26 -7.41
CA VAL A 95 1.76 6.84 -6.33
C VAL A 95 0.29 6.90 -6.73
N ALA A 96 0.00 7.36 -7.95
CA ALA A 96 -1.37 7.42 -8.45
C ALA A 96 -2.01 6.02 -8.57
N ALA A 97 -1.24 5.02 -9.02
CA ALA A 97 -1.71 3.64 -9.10
C ALA A 97 -2.01 3.06 -7.70
N VAL A 98 -1.13 3.29 -6.74
CA VAL A 98 -1.22 2.78 -5.37
C VAL A 98 -2.35 3.43 -4.60
N HIS A 99 -2.53 4.75 -4.71
CA HIS A 99 -3.70 5.43 -4.13
C HIS A 99 -5.02 4.95 -4.73
N ARG A 100 -5.06 4.69 -6.05
CA ARG A 100 -6.25 4.13 -6.69
C ARG A 100 -6.56 2.73 -6.19
N LEU A 101 -5.54 1.88 -6.03
CA LEU A 101 -5.69 0.56 -5.46
C LEU A 101 -6.16 0.63 -4.01
N GLY A 102 -5.57 1.53 -3.22
CA GLY A 102 -5.97 1.78 -1.83
C GLY A 102 -7.42 2.19 -1.66
N ALA A 103 -7.93 3.07 -2.53
CA ALA A 103 -9.35 3.45 -2.51
C ALA A 103 -10.29 2.25 -2.76
N VAL A 104 -9.86 1.28 -3.58
CA VAL A 104 -10.61 0.04 -3.77
C VAL A 104 -10.53 -0.83 -2.52
N VAL A 105 -9.34 -0.94 -1.90
CA VAL A 105 -9.17 -1.66 -0.63
C VAL A 105 -10.16 -1.14 0.40
N GLU A 106 -10.25 0.17 0.64
CA GLU A 106 -11.23 0.77 1.57
C GLU A 106 -12.67 0.38 1.19
N ALA A 107 -13.02 0.47 -0.09
CA ALA A 107 -14.38 0.20 -0.56
C ALA A 107 -14.82 -1.26 -0.38
N VAL A 108 -13.92 -2.24 -0.60
CA VAL A 108 -14.27 -3.68 -0.55
C VAL A 108 -14.07 -4.30 0.83
N THR A 109 -13.14 -3.76 1.62
CA THR A 109 -12.85 -4.27 2.97
C THR A 109 -13.60 -3.49 4.06
N GLY A 110 -13.92 -2.22 3.84
CA GLY A 110 -14.43 -1.32 4.88
C GLY A 110 -13.36 -0.85 5.88
N LEU A 111 -12.09 -1.21 5.66
CA LEU A 111 -10.96 -0.71 6.45
C LEU A 111 -10.66 0.76 6.07
N SER A 112 -10.08 1.50 7.00
CA SER A 112 -9.63 2.88 6.76
C SER A 112 -8.16 2.89 6.36
N GLY A 113 -7.82 3.58 5.27
CA GLY A 113 -6.45 3.70 4.78
C GLY A 113 -5.67 4.86 5.39
N TYR A 114 -4.39 4.64 5.65
CA TYR A 114 -3.43 5.61 6.19
C TYR A 114 -2.12 5.55 5.40
N ASP A 115 -1.57 6.72 5.12
CA ASP A 115 -0.23 6.91 4.58
C ASP A 115 0.71 7.35 5.72
N PRO A 116 1.49 6.44 6.32
CA PRO A 116 2.45 6.75 7.38
C PRO A 116 3.64 7.60 6.92
N GLN A 117 3.93 7.72 5.62
CA GLN A 117 5.04 8.55 5.15
C GLN A 117 4.71 10.04 5.17
N VAL A 118 3.42 10.38 5.06
CA VAL A 118 2.94 11.78 5.09
C VAL A 118 2.03 12.06 6.28
N GLU A 119 1.76 11.04 7.10
CA GLU A 119 0.92 11.06 8.30
C GLU A 119 -0.52 11.52 8.03
N LEU A 120 -1.13 11.01 6.96
CA LEU A 120 -2.49 11.40 6.55
C LEU A 120 -3.38 10.21 6.25
N PRO A 121 -4.71 10.33 6.46
CA PRO A 121 -5.69 9.42 5.88
C PRO A 121 -5.51 9.32 4.36
N LEU A 122 -5.79 8.15 3.79
CA LEU A 122 -5.55 7.89 2.37
C LEU A 122 -6.25 8.91 1.46
N ALA A 123 -7.51 9.25 1.74
CA ALA A 123 -8.24 10.24 0.95
C ALA A 123 -7.55 11.63 0.93
N GLU A 124 -6.97 12.03 2.06
CA GLU A 124 -6.24 13.28 2.22
C GLU A 124 -4.84 13.26 1.59
N ALA A 125 -4.15 12.12 1.67
CA ALA A 125 -2.88 11.87 0.99
C ALA A 125 -3.06 11.84 -0.53
N ALA A 126 -4.14 11.20 -1.02
CA ALA A 126 -4.47 11.11 -2.43
C ALA A 126 -4.83 12.48 -3.05
N ALA A 127 -5.34 13.41 -2.24
CA ALA A 127 -5.57 14.80 -2.65
C ALA A 127 -4.26 15.62 -2.78
N ARG A 128 -3.16 15.14 -2.19
CA ARG A 128 -1.84 15.79 -2.14
C ARG A 128 -0.72 14.84 -2.60
N PRO A 129 -0.81 14.29 -3.83
CA PRO A 129 0.13 13.27 -4.30
C PRO A 129 1.59 13.74 -4.35
N GLU A 130 1.82 15.05 -4.38
CA GLU A 130 3.16 15.64 -4.30
C GLU A 130 3.91 15.31 -3.00
N LEU A 131 3.21 15.06 -1.89
CA LEU A 131 3.84 14.69 -0.62
C LEU A 131 4.44 13.29 -0.70
N ALA A 132 3.68 12.33 -1.22
CA ALA A 132 4.17 10.98 -1.47
C ALA A 132 5.31 10.97 -2.49
N VAL A 133 5.19 11.73 -3.59
CA VAL A 133 6.26 11.86 -4.59
C VAL A 133 7.55 12.43 -3.97
N ALA A 134 7.44 13.42 -3.10
CA ALA A 134 8.60 13.97 -2.38
C ALA A 134 9.28 12.92 -1.51
N ALA A 135 8.51 12.08 -0.79
CA ALA A 135 9.07 10.96 -0.02
C ALA A 135 9.85 9.97 -0.90
N PHE A 136 9.34 9.67 -2.11
CA PHE A 136 10.08 8.86 -3.08
C PHE A 136 11.40 9.49 -3.51
N ASP A 137 11.37 10.77 -3.88
CA ASP A 137 12.55 11.49 -4.35
C ASP A 137 13.63 11.58 -3.25
N GLU A 138 13.23 11.88 -2.00
CA GLU A 138 14.15 11.98 -0.86
C GLU A 138 14.87 10.65 -0.55
N VAL A 139 14.15 9.54 -0.52
CA VAL A 139 14.75 8.22 -0.27
C VAL A 139 15.65 7.82 -1.43
N ALA A 140 15.20 8.06 -2.66
CA ALA A 140 15.99 7.73 -3.82
C ALA A 140 17.27 8.57 -3.90
N GLU A 141 17.26 9.84 -3.51
CA GLU A 141 18.47 10.67 -3.35
C GLU A 141 19.40 10.15 -2.24
N SER A 142 18.83 9.70 -1.12
CA SER A 142 19.58 9.05 -0.04
C SER A 142 20.31 7.79 -0.52
N PHE A 143 19.66 6.96 -1.33
CA PHE A 143 20.28 5.77 -1.94
C PHE A 143 21.35 6.13 -2.95
N ALA A 144 21.13 7.13 -3.80
CA ALA A 144 22.13 7.61 -4.74
C ALA A 144 23.41 8.08 -4.01
N ARG A 145 23.26 8.84 -2.91
CA ARG A 145 24.39 9.27 -2.07
C ARG A 145 25.16 8.10 -1.44
N ARG A 146 24.53 6.94 -1.28
CA ARG A 146 25.12 5.72 -0.72
C ARG A 146 25.63 4.74 -1.79
N GLY A 147 25.52 5.08 -3.07
CA GLY A 147 25.93 4.21 -4.19
C GLY A 147 25.02 2.99 -4.40
N ILE A 148 23.78 3.04 -3.88
CA ILE A 148 22.78 1.99 -4.06
C ILE A 148 21.91 2.37 -5.26
N SER A 149 21.94 1.56 -6.32
CA SER A 149 21.13 1.76 -7.52
C SER A 149 19.83 0.96 -7.45
N SER A 150 18.69 1.62 -7.71
CA SER A 150 17.39 0.95 -7.84
C SER A 150 17.28 0.21 -9.19
N PRO A 151 16.64 -0.97 -9.25
CA PRO A 151 16.53 -1.80 -10.47
C PRO A 151 15.80 -1.13 -11.64
N SER A 152 14.91 -0.18 -11.34
CA SER A 152 14.05 0.55 -12.26
C SER A 152 14.73 1.68 -13.05
N ASN A 153 15.96 2.07 -12.70
CA ASN A 153 16.69 3.16 -13.38
C ASN A 153 17.60 2.66 -14.51
N GLY A 154 17.23 1.55 -15.16
CA GLY A 154 17.96 0.92 -16.27
C GLY A 154 17.53 1.44 -17.63
#